data_AF-A0A8C3HMN4-F1
#
_entry.id   AF-A0A8C3HMN4-F1
#
_cell.length_a   1.000
_cell.length_b   1.000
_cell.length_c   1.000
_cell.angle_alpha   90.00
_cell.angle_beta   90.00
_cell.angle_gamma   90.00
#
_symmetry.space_group_name_H-M   'P 1'
#
loop_
_entity.id
_entity.type
_entity.pdbx_description
1 polymer ?
#
loop_
_entity_poly.entity_id
_entity_poly.type
_entity_poly.pdbx_seq_one_letter_code
_entity_poly.pdbx_strand_id
1 'polypeptide(L)'
;MFTWGGGQMGKGRWKLVARCFGGSQMGRLGGSSLQPDVQGGRGAQPDVQGGSQMGADPSPFLPQDAPSPELQRRIQQLEVMVTSLRRELQSQAGTMEALRRRCLQDQPSPGISAESSGCSHGAWGAVATSPELASTDGTLVWKLQGFSKLLGDAKAGRRASMYSSVFATHPFGYRLCLRLYPDGDGAGQGTHLSLFMALAKGPYDDLLPWPFLCKVTFYLLDPWRRRPALRETFAPDPCSTSFQQPRGQLNVASGSPLFAPHGQLQNYLKDDTLYVKVVVDTSGMEV
;
A
#
# COMPACT_ATOMS: atom_id res chain seq x y z
N MET A 1 -30.89 24.27 28.30
CA MET A 1 -31.82 23.78 27.27
C MET A 1 -31.05 23.76 25.95
N PHE A 2 -30.97 22.60 25.30
CA PHE A 2 -30.33 22.31 24.00
C PHE A 2 -28.79 22.40 23.90
N THR A 3 -28.04 21.52 23.24
CA THR A 3 -28.04 20.07 22.98
C THR A 3 -26.69 19.75 22.33
N TRP A 4 -26.24 18.51 22.48
CA TRP A 4 -25.04 17.89 21.92
C TRP A 4 -24.94 17.92 20.38
N GLY A 5 -23.72 17.86 19.85
CA GLY A 5 -23.43 17.53 18.44
C GLY A 5 -22.05 16.88 18.31
N GLY A 6 -22.03 15.55 18.30
CA GLY A 6 -20.84 14.71 18.38
C GLY A 6 -19.92 14.79 17.15
N GLY A 7 -18.62 14.90 17.40
CA GLY A 7 -17.57 14.72 16.40
C GLY A 7 -17.36 13.23 16.12
N GLN A 8 -17.84 12.79 14.96
CA GLN A 8 -17.68 11.43 14.48
C GLN A 8 -16.21 11.20 14.06
N MET A 9 -15.47 10.41 14.84
CA MET A 9 -14.17 9.86 14.42
C MET A 9 -14.39 8.89 13.26
N GLY A 10 -14.06 9.31 12.04
CA GLY A 10 -14.00 8.44 10.87
C GLY A 10 -12.85 7.43 11.01
N LYS A 11 -13.19 6.18 11.34
CA LYS A 11 -12.27 5.03 11.21
C LYS A 11 -12.13 4.71 9.71
N GLY A 12 -11.12 5.30 9.07
CA GLY A 12 -10.71 4.96 7.71
C GLY A 12 -9.98 3.62 7.68
N ARG A 13 -10.66 2.57 7.23
CA ARG A 13 -10.11 1.24 6.98
C ARG A 13 -9.52 1.24 5.56
N TRP A 14 -8.20 1.35 5.45
CA TRP A 14 -7.51 1.34 4.15
C TRP A 14 -7.58 -0.07 3.53
N LYS A 15 -8.11 -0.16 2.30
CA LYS A 15 -7.90 -1.32 1.42
C LYS A 15 -6.68 -1.04 0.56
N LEU A 16 -5.76 -2.00 0.53
CA LEU A 16 -4.62 -2.08 -0.37
C LEU A 16 -5.04 -1.73 -1.81
N VAL A 17 -4.35 -0.79 -2.45
CA VAL A 17 -4.39 -0.64 -3.91
C VAL A 17 -3.04 -1.11 -4.45
N ALA A 18 -2.99 -2.37 -4.83
CA ALA A 18 -2.12 -2.81 -5.91
C ALA A 18 -3.00 -2.86 -7.16
N ARG A 19 -2.70 -2.06 -8.19
CA ARG A 19 -3.35 -2.21 -9.51
C ARG A 19 -2.35 -2.72 -10.53
N CYS A 20 -2.68 -3.89 -11.09
CA CYS A 20 -2.21 -4.33 -12.39
C CYS A 20 -2.98 -3.59 -13.49
N PHE A 21 -2.28 -3.25 -14.58
CA PHE A 21 -2.86 -2.73 -15.82
C PHE A 21 -3.35 -3.87 -16.71
N GLY A 22 -4.42 -3.62 -17.48
CA GLY A 22 -4.87 -4.48 -18.58
C GLY A 22 -6.38 -4.35 -18.83
N GLY A 23 -6.76 -3.55 -19.83
CA GLY A 23 -8.15 -3.44 -20.28
C GLY A 23 -8.49 -4.42 -21.40
N SER A 24 -9.76 -4.83 -21.49
CA SER A 24 -10.54 -4.89 -22.73
C SER A 24 -12.04 -5.11 -22.44
N GLN A 25 -12.89 -4.64 -23.36
CA GLN A 25 -14.37 -4.65 -23.39
C GLN A 25 -14.95 -6.10 -23.32
N MET A 26 -16.23 -6.41 -23.10
CA MET A 26 -17.50 -5.87 -23.61
C MET A 26 -18.68 -6.62 -22.94
N GLY A 27 -19.89 -6.05 -22.92
CA GLY A 27 -21.15 -6.84 -22.78
C GLY A 27 -22.26 -6.24 -21.93
N ARG A 28 -23.23 -5.56 -22.56
CA ARG A 28 -24.54 -5.19 -21.99
C ARG A 28 -25.48 -6.40 -21.94
N LEU A 29 -26.52 -6.28 -21.10
CA LEU A 29 -27.91 -6.82 -21.08
C LEU A 29 -28.24 -7.01 -19.59
N GLY A 30 -29.33 -6.59 -18.94
CA GLY A 30 -30.64 -6.07 -19.31
C GLY A 30 -31.67 -6.72 -18.37
N GLY A 31 -32.39 -5.93 -17.55
CA GLY A 31 -33.76 -6.26 -17.08
C GLY A 31 -33.99 -7.03 -15.76
N SER A 32 -34.60 -6.30 -14.81
CA SER A 32 -35.87 -6.62 -14.11
C SER A 32 -35.94 -7.59 -12.90
N SER A 33 -36.21 -6.97 -11.75
CA SER A 33 -37.21 -7.27 -10.68
C SER A 33 -37.67 -8.72 -10.43
N LEU A 34 -37.58 -9.17 -9.17
CA LEU A 34 -38.74 -9.53 -8.32
C LEU A 34 -38.28 -10.04 -6.93
N GLN A 35 -38.88 -9.47 -5.88
CA GLN A 35 -39.03 -10.02 -4.51
C GLN A 35 -40.23 -11.01 -4.49
N PRO A 36 -40.47 -11.89 -3.49
CA PRO A 36 -40.62 -11.49 -2.08
C PRO A 36 -40.30 -12.50 -0.95
N ASP A 37 -40.24 -11.91 0.26
CA ASP A 37 -40.70 -12.33 1.60
C ASP A 37 -40.63 -13.78 2.11
N VAL A 38 -40.01 -13.91 3.30
CA VAL A 38 -40.17 -15.03 4.25
C VAL A 38 -40.64 -14.47 5.58
N GLN A 39 -41.81 -14.92 6.03
CA GLN A 39 -42.41 -14.64 7.33
C GLN A 39 -42.21 -15.85 8.25
N GLY A 40 -41.59 -15.62 9.41
CA GLY A 40 -41.33 -16.66 10.43
C GLY A 40 -42.48 -16.82 11.42
N GLY A 41 -42.77 -18.06 11.81
CA GLY A 41 -43.73 -18.43 12.85
C GLY A 41 -43.10 -19.37 13.87
N ARG A 42 -43.23 -19.02 15.15
CA ARG A 42 -42.72 -19.72 16.34
C ARG A 42 -43.56 -20.96 16.68
N GLY A 43 -42.93 -22.01 17.21
CA GLY A 43 -43.59 -23.15 17.86
C GLY A 43 -43.21 -23.24 19.35
N ALA A 44 -44.20 -23.49 20.19
CA ALA A 44 -44.11 -23.69 21.64
C ALA A 44 -44.11 -25.20 21.99
N GLN A 45 -43.43 -25.53 23.10
CA GLN A 45 -43.51 -26.78 23.89
C GLN A 45 -44.85 -26.88 24.68
N PRO A 46 -45.15 -27.93 25.50
CA PRO A 46 -44.39 -29.16 25.86
C PRO A 46 -45.26 -30.44 25.85
N ASP A 47 -44.69 -31.61 26.18
CA ASP A 47 -45.13 -32.43 27.35
C ASP A 47 -44.31 -33.72 27.52
N VAL A 48 -44.17 -34.11 28.79
CA VAL A 48 -43.39 -35.24 29.32
C VAL A 48 -44.35 -36.29 29.87
N GLN A 49 -44.12 -37.58 29.57
CA GLN A 49 -44.40 -38.70 30.49
C GLN A 49 -43.88 -40.05 29.97
N GLY A 50 -43.40 -40.88 30.90
CA GLY A 50 -43.58 -42.35 30.84
C GLY A 50 -42.31 -43.18 30.68
N GLY A 51 -41.96 -43.97 31.70
CA GLY A 51 -40.77 -44.82 31.72
C GLY A 51 -40.95 -46.24 31.15
N SER A 52 -39.81 -46.98 31.19
CA SER A 52 -39.63 -48.45 31.34
C SER A 52 -38.93 -49.23 30.22
N GLN A 53 -37.78 -49.79 30.62
CA GLN A 53 -37.20 -51.12 30.38
C GLN A 53 -36.71 -51.60 28.98
N MET A 54 -35.41 -51.93 29.00
CA MET A 54 -34.68 -53.08 28.42
C MET A 54 -35.00 -53.57 27.00
N GLY A 55 -33.99 -53.50 26.13
CA GLY A 55 -33.87 -54.30 24.92
C GLY A 55 -32.55 -53.97 24.21
N ALA A 56 -31.59 -54.88 24.27
CA ALA A 56 -30.36 -54.80 23.49
C ALA A 56 -30.68 -55.09 22.03
N ASP A 57 -30.29 -54.19 21.12
CA ASP A 57 -30.28 -54.42 19.68
C ASP A 57 -29.03 -53.72 19.09
N PRO A 58 -28.26 -54.36 18.19
CA PRO A 58 -27.04 -53.79 17.66
C PRO A 58 -27.41 -52.73 16.60
N SER A 59 -27.01 -51.48 16.84
CA SER A 59 -27.16 -50.42 15.85
C SER A 59 -26.38 -50.77 14.58
N PRO A 60 -27.00 -50.71 13.38
CA PRO A 60 -26.24 -50.75 12.14
C PRO A 60 -25.53 -49.40 11.99
N PHE A 61 -24.22 -49.45 11.76
CA PHE A 61 -23.43 -48.29 11.33
C PHE A 61 -24.10 -47.67 10.11
N LEU A 62 -24.66 -46.46 10.26
CA LEU A 62 -25.07 -45.64 9.13
C LEU A 62 -23.80 -45.16 8.39
N PRO A 63 -23.83 -45.07 7.05
CA PRO A 63 -22.67 -44.62 6.28
C PRO A 63 -22.36 -43.17 6.61
N GLN A 64 -21.08 -42.84 6.76
CA GLN A 64 -20.61 -41.45 6.74
C GLN A 64 -21.16 -40.76 5.48
N ASP A 65 -21.82 -39.61 5.67
CA ASP A 65 -22.36 -38.78 4.60
C ASP A 65 -21.31 -38.57 3.50
N ALA A 66 -21.47 -39.30 2.38
CA ALA A 66 -20.73 -39.01 1.18
C ALA A 66 -21.07 -37.58 0.76
N PRO A 67 -20.06 -36.73 0.46
CA PRO A 67 -20.32 -35.33 0.14
C PRO A 67 -21.29 -35.25 -1.03
N SER A 68 -22.33 -34.43 -0.87
CA SER A 68 -23.38 -34.21 -1.89
C SER A 68 -22.73 -34.07 -3.28
N PRO A 69 -23.27 -34.72 -4.32
CA PRO A 69 -22.70 -34.66 -5.68
C PRO A 69 -22.56 -33.22 -6.19
N GLU A 70 -23.37 -32.29 -5.70
CA GLU A 70 -23.24 -30.86 -6.01
C GLU A 70 -22.02 -30.21 -5.34
N LEU A 71 -21.64 -30.64 -4.13
CA LEU A 71 -20.41 -30.19 -3.48
C LEU A 71 -19.17 -30.73 -4.20
N GLN A 72 -19.20 -32.01 -4.61
CA GLN A 72 -18.14 -32.60 -5.41
C GLN A 72 -17.95 -31.85 -6.75
N ARG A 73 -19.06 -31.49 -7.40
CA ARG A 73 -19.03 -30.70 -8.64
C ARG A 73 -18.41 -29.32 -8.43
N ARG A 74 -18.72 -28.64 -7.32
CA ARG A 74 -18.14 -27.33 -6.97
C ARG A 74 -16.64 -27.43 -6.66
N ILE A 75 -16.22 -28.46 -5.94
CA ILE A 75 -14.80 -28.72 -5.66
C ILE A 75 -14.05 -28.92 -6.97
N GLN A 76 -14.57 -29.76 -7.86
CA GLN A 76 -13.94 -30.03 -9.15
C GLN A 76 -13.86 -28.78 -10.04
N GLN A 77 -14.88 -27.93 -10.03
CA GLN A 77 -14.86 -26.63 -10.72
C GLN A 77 -13.77 -25.69 -10.15
N LEU A 78 -13.62 -25.64 -8.82
CA LEU A 78 -12.59 -24.83 -8.17
C LEU A 78 -11.18 -25.36 -8.48
N GLU A 79 -10.97 -26.68 -8.52
CA GLU A 79 -9.69 -27.29 -8.90
C GLU A 79 -9.29 -26.93 -10.33
N VAL A 80 -10.23 -26.97 -11.27
CA VAL A 80 -10.02 -26.54 -12.66
C VAL A 80 -9.70 -25.05 -12.74
N MET A 81 -10.39 -24.22 -11.96
CA MET A 81 -10.13 -22.78 -11.91
C MET A 81 -8.74 -22.47 -11.34
N VAL A 82 -8.34 -23.13 -10.25
CA VAL A 82 -7.02 -22.95 -9.62
C VAL A 82 -5.90 -23.38 -10.58
N THR A 83 -6.07 -24.50 -11.27
CA THR A 83 -5.06 -24.97 -12.25
C THR A 83 -4.96 -24.02 -13.45
N SER A 84 -6.08 -23.48 -13.94
CA SER A 84 -6.09 -22.47 -15.00
C SER A 84 -5.39 -21.18 -14.56
N LEU A 85 -5.70 -20.66 -13.36
CA LEU A 85 -5.05 -19.47 -12.81
C LEU A 85 -3.55 -19.68 -12.57
N ARG A 86 -3.14 -20.87 -12.12
CA ARG A 86 -1.71 -21.21 -11.96
C ARG A 86 -0.97 -21.18 -13.29
N ARG A 87 -1.57 -21.70 -14.38
CA ARG A 87 -0.96 -21.61 -15.72
C ARG A 87 -0.86 -20.17 -16.21
N GLU A 88 -1.90 -19.37 -15.98
CA GLU A 88 -1.89 -17.95 -16.35
C GLU A 88 -0.79 -17.18 -15.59
N LEU A 89 -0.66 -17.41 -14.28
CA LEU A 89 0.39 -16.80 -13.47
C LEU A 89 1.80 -17.21 -13.95
N GLN A 90 1.99 -18.49 -14.32
CA GLN A 90 3.26 -18.98 -14.88
C GLN A 90 3.56 -18.34 -16.25
N SER A 91 2.54 -18.16 -17.10
CA SER A 91 2.68 -17.46 -18.39
C SER A 91 3.10 -15.99 -18.20
N GLN A 92 2.47 -15.30 -17.25
CA GLN A 92 2.80 -13.92 -16.90
C GLN A 92 4.21 -13.79 -16.30
N ALA A 93 4.64 -14.77 -15.49
CA ALA A 93 6.01 -14.81 -14.98
C ALA A 93 7.04 -14.96 -16.11
N GLY A 94 6.80 -15.87 -17.06
CA GLY A 94 7.69 -16.09 -18.20
C GLY A 94 7.80 -14.88 -19.13
N THR A 95 6.70 -14.17 -19.38
CA THR A 95 6.71 -12.93 -20.18
C THR A 95 7.46 -11.80 -19.48
N MET A 96 7.30 -11.67 -18.16
CA MET A 96 8.03 -10.70 -17.34
C MET A 96 9.55 -10.97 -17.36
N GLU A 97 9.97 -12.22 -17.28
CA GLU A 97 11.39 -12.61 -17.36
C GLU A 97 11.99 -12.39 -18.76
N ALA A 98 11.20 -12.62 -19.82
CA ALA A 98 11.61 -12.31 -21.19
C ALA A 98 11.78 -10.80 -21.43
N LEU A 99 10.86 -9.98 -20.91
CA LEU A 99 10.97 -8.53 -20.94
C LEU A 99 12.18 -8.03 -20.15
N ARG A 100 12.41 -8.58 -18.96
CA ARG A 100 13.59 -8.27 -18.13
C ARG A 100 14.89 -8.57 -18.85
N ARG A 101 15.00 -9.72 -19.52
CA ARG A 101 16.20 -10.07 -20.32
C ARG A 101 16.43 -9.11 -21.48
N ARG A 102 15.36 -8.72 -22.18
CA ARG A 102 15.44 -7.76 -23.29
C ARG A 102 15.88 -6.36 -22.83
N CYS A 103 15.34 -5.87 -21.71
CA CYS A 103 15.79 -4.61 -21.11
C CYS A 103 17.24 -4.64 -20.63
N LEU A 104 17.77 -5.81 -20.21
CA LEU A 104 19.17 -5.95 -19.84
C LEU A 104 20.12 -5.99 -21.04
N GLN A 105 19.62 -6.37 -22.22
CA GLN A 105 20.41 -6.52 -23.43
C GLN A 105 20.51 -5.22 -24.25
N ASP A 106 19.54 -4.31 -24.11
CA ASP A 106 19.51 -2.98 -24.76
C ASP A 106 20.26 -1.89 -23.99
N GLN A 107 21.00 -2.22 -22.92
CA GLN A 107 21.86 -1.24 -22.23
C GLN A 107 23.16 -1.03 -23.02
N PRO A 108 23.45 0.18 -23.53
CA PRO A 108 24.69 0.44 -24.24
C PRO A 108 25.88 0.46 -23.26
N SER A 109 26.98 -0.16 -23.67
CA SER A 109 28.28 -0.11 -22.99
C SER A 109 28.78 1.34 -22.85
N PRO A 110 29.32 1.77 -21.68
CA PRO A 110 29.80 3.14 -21.52
C PRO A 110 31.17 3.31 -22.22
N GLY A 111 31.15 3.94 -23.39
CA GLY A 111 32.33 4.53 -24.02
C GLY A 111 32.63 5.89 -23.37
N ILE A 112 33.85 6.05 -22.86
CA ILE A 112 34.37 7.25 -22.23
C ILE A 112 34.55 8.35 -23.29
N SER A 113 33.98 9.53 -23.07
CA SER A 113 34.55 10.84 -23.46
C SER A 113 33.83 11.93 -22.68
N ALA A 114 34.61 12.65 -21.87
CA ALA A 114 34.17 13.76 -21.05
C ALA A 114 33.91 14.99 -21.92
N GLU A 115 32.86 15.76 -21.59
CA GLU A 115 32.90 17.23 -21.66
C GLU A 115 31.79 17.84 -20.81
N SER A 116 32.14 18.93 -20.14
CA SER A 116 31.45 19.58 -19.05
C SER A 116 30.24 20.41 -19.51
N SER A 117 29.10 20.25 -18.85
CA SER A 117 28.10 21.31 -18.66
C SER A 117 27.12 20.91 -17.56
N GLY A 118 27.00 21.76 -16.54
CA GLY A 118 26.27 21.49 -15.31
C GLY A 118 24.77 21.34 -15.51
N CYS A 119 24.23 20.26 -14.95
CA CYS A 119 22.85 20.13 -14.48
C CYS A 119 22.86 19.03 -13.42
N SER A 120 22.42 19.35 -12.20
CA SER A 120 22.36 18.40 -11.07
C SER A 120 21.29 17.34 -11.28
N HIS A 121 21.60 16.32 -12.09
CA HIS A 121 20.84 15.08 -12.21
C HIS A 121 21.56 13.99 -11.41
N GLY A 122 21.00 13.62 -10.26
CA GLY A 122 21.44 12.45 -9.51
C GLY A 122 21.03 11.16 -10.24
N ALA A 123 21.87 10.72 -11.18
CA ALA A 123 21.89 9.36 -11.70
C ALA A 123 22.61 8.48 -10.66
N TRP A 124 21.89 7.57 -10.02
CA TRP A 124 22.48 6.58 -9.13
C TRP A 124 23.18 5.52 -9.98
N GLY A 125 24.44 5.74 -10.27
CA GLY A 125 25.24 4.90 -11.13
C GLY A 125 26.72 5.28 -11.14
N ALA A 126 27.35 5.33 -9.96
CA ALA A 126 28.80 5.25 -9.80
C ALA A 126 29.11 4.94 -8.33
N VAL A 127 30.05 4.03 -8.08
CA VAL A 127 30.53 3.67 -6.74
C VAL A 127 31.11 4.93 -6.08
N ALA A 128 30.38 5.47 -5.11
CA ALA A 128 30.79 6.57 -4.26
C ALA A 128 30.14 6.36 -2.89
N THR A 129 30.91 6.59 -1.84
CA THR A 129 30.57 6.78 -0.42
C THR A 129 29.07 6.67 -0.11
N SER A 130 28.67 5.74 0.77
CA SER A 130 27.28 5.61 1.26
C SER A 130 26.69 7.00 1.45
N PRO A 131 25.63 7.39 0.72
CA PRO A 131 25.11 8.74 0.81
C PRO A 131 24.80 9.07 2.26
N GLU A 132 25.34 10.20 2.72
CA GLU A 132 25.14 10.69 4.08
C GLU A 132 23.64 10.77 4.37
N LEU A 133 23.22 10.17 5.49
CA LEU A 133 21.82 10.17 5.89
C LEU A 133 21.37 11.61 6.14
N ALA A 134 20.18 11.97 5.64
CA ALA A 134 19.63 13.31 5.82
C ALA A 134 19.30 13.63 7.29
N SER A 135 18.99 12.60 8.08
CA SER A 135 18.84 12.65 9.53
C SER A 135 18.95 11.25 10.12
N THR A 136 19.13 11.16 11.44
CA THR A 136 19.19 9.92 12.21
C THR A 136 18.25 9.92 13.42
N ASP A 137 17.32 10.87 13.52
CA ASP A 137 16.39 11.03 14.66
C ASP A 137 14.94 10.63 14.32
N GLY A 138 14.74 9.89 13.23
CA GLY A 138 13.40 9.51 12.74
C GLY A 138 12.62 10.66 12.12
N THR A 139 13.21 11.84 11.95
CA THR A 139 12.58 12.99 11.32
C THR A 139 13.28 13.37 10.02
N LEU A 140 12.49 13.69 8.99
CA LEU A 140 13.00 14.33 7.77
C LEU A 140 12.14 15.55 7.45
N VAL A 141 12.79 16.66 7.08
CA VAL A 141 12.16 17.82 6.46
C VAL A 141 12.69 17.96 5.04
N TRP A 142 11.81 17.76 4.07
CA TRP A 142 12.10 17.78 2.65
C TRP A 142 11.62 19.06 1.99
N LYS A 143 12.57 19.86 1.51
CA LYS A 143 12.34 21.08 0.74
C LYS A 143 12.18 20.74 -0.74
N LEU A 144 11.01 21.05 -1.31
CA LEU A 144 10.66 20.81 -2.71
C LEU A 144 10.60 22.14 -3.45
N GLN A 145 11.71 22.52 -4.10
CA GLN A 145 11.80 23.77 -4.87
C GLN A 145 11.30 23.57 -6.31
N GLY A 146 10.74 24.61 -6.91
CA GLY A 146 10.28 24.56 -8.30
C GLY A 146 9.03 23.69 -8.46
N PHE A 147 8.11 23.71 -7.47
CA PHE A 147 6.98 22.78 -7.43
C PHE A 147 6.09 22.88 -8.67
N SER A 148 5.90 24.07 -9.23
CA SER A 148 5.13 24.28 -10.46
C SER A 148 5.70 23.49 -11.64
N LYS A 149 7.04 23.45 -11.78
CA LYS A 149 7.73 22.63 -12.78
C LYS A 149 7.56 21.14 -12.47
N LEU A 150 7.74 20.74 -11.20
CA LEU A 150 7.55 19.34 -10.79
C LEU A 150 6.14 18.82 -11.12
N LEU A 151 5.12 19.64 -10.86
CA LEU A 151 3.74 19.33 -11.20
C LEU A 151 3.51 19.29 -12.71
N GLY A 152 4.05 20.26 -13.45
CA GLY A 152 3.96 20.27 -14.92
C GLY A 152 4.66 19.07 -15.58
N ASP A 153 5.83 18.68 -15.08
CA ASP A 153 6.58 17.50 -15.51
C ASP A 153 5.80 16.20 -15.22
N ALA A 154 5.11 16.12 -14.08
CA ALA A 154 4.27 14.99 -13.71
C ALA A 154 3.01 14.88 -14.58
N LYS A 155 2.29 15.99 -14.78
CA LYS A 155 1.10 16.06 -15.66
C LYS A 155 1.41 15.70 -17.11
N ALA A 156 2.59 16.10 -17.59
CA ALA A 156 3.08 15.75 -18.92
C ALA A 156 3.62 14.32 -19.03
N GLY A 157 3.61 13.53 -17.95
CA GLY A 157 4.14 12.17 -17.93
C GLY A 157 5.67 12.07 -18.00
N ARG A 158 6.40 13.18 -17.98
CA ARG A 158 7.88 13.20 -18.06
C ARG A 158 8.52 12.69 -16.78
N ARG A 159 7.93 13.00 -15.63
CA ARG A 159 8.39 12.51 -14.32
C ARG A 159 7.24 12.41 -13.33
N ALA A 160 6.68 11.21 -13.20
CA ALA A 160 5.52 10.97 -12.33
C ALA A 160 5.82 11.11 -10.82
N SER A 161 7.06 10.80 -10.39
CA SER A 161 7.42 10.81 -8.96
C SER A 161 8.89 11.17 -8.71
N MET A 162 9.19 11.44 -7.44
CA MET A 162 10.53 11.72 -6.94
C MET A 162 10.73 11.14 -5.55
N TYR A 163 11.99 10.84 -5.22
CA TYR A 163 12.39 10.34 -3.89
C TYR A 163 13.12 11.43 -3.12
N SER A 164 12.97 11.42 -1.79
CA SER A 164 13.81 12.20 -0.89
C SER A 164 15.18 11.54 -0.70
N SER A 165 16.10 12.26 -0.04
CA SER A 165 17.25 11.62 0.59
C SER A 165 16.82 10.59 1.63
N VAL A 166 17.67 9.59 1.86
CA VAL A 166 17.46 8.58 2.90
C VAL A 166 17.71 9.20 4.27
N PHE A 167 16.86 8.90 5.25
CA PHE A 167 17.04 9.23 6.66
C PHE A 167 16.87 7.96 7.50
N ALA A 168 17.26 8.00 8.77
CA ALA A 168 17.14 6.87 9.67
C ALA A 168 16.39 7.22 10.96
N THR A 169 15.81 6.21 11.60
CA THR A 169 15.17 6.34 12.94
C THR A 169 16.17 6.52 14.07
N HIS A 170 17.38 6.01 13.88
CA HIS A 170 18.52 6.04 14.79
C HIS A 170 19.81 5.89 13.95
N PRO A 171 21.02 6.27 14.42
CA PRO A 171 22.28 5.96 13.71
C PRO A 171 22.44 4.48 13.31
N PHE A 172 21.86 3.57 14.09
CA PHE A 172 21.82 2.13 13.85
C PHE A 172 20.41 1.59 13.54
N GLY A 173 19.47 2.50 13.24
CA GLY A 173 18.05 2.19 13.08
C GLY A 173 17.64 1.88 11.64
N TYR A 174 16.33 1.82 11.41
CA TYR A 174 15.76 1.62 10.08
C TYR A 174 16.14 2.78 9.16
N ARG A 175 16.46 2.49 7.90
CA ARG A 175 16.60 3.50 6.85
C ARG A 175 15.31 3.66 6.08
N LEU A 176 14.92 4.88 5.78
CA LEU A 176 13.67 5.23 5.10
C LEU A 176 13.89 6.36 4.11
N CYS A 177 13.04 6.44 3.09
CA CYS A 177 12.91 7.61 2.23
C CYS A 177 11.45 7.88 1.90
N LEU A 178 11.14 9.10 1.48
CA LEU A 178 9.82 9.46 0.97
C LEU A 178 9.78 9.33 -0.55
N ARG A 179 8.60 8.96 -1.07
CA ARG A 179 8.26 9.02 -2.49
C ARG A 179 7.04 9.92 -2.67
N LEU A 180 7.19 10.93 -3.50
CA LEU A 180 6.17 11.94 -3.75
C LEU A 180 5.72 11.91 -5.21
N TYR A 181 4.43 12.00 -5.42
CA TYR A 181 3.80 12.14 -6.74
C TYR A 181 3.12 13.52 -6.80
N PRO A 182 3.71 14.49 -7.53
CA PRO A 182 3.17 15.85 -7.58
C PRO A 182 1.74 15.89 -8.12
N ASP A 183 1.47 15.11 -9.17
CA ASP A 183 0.16 14.98 -9.81
C ASP A 183 -0.65 13.78 -9.28
N GLY A 184 -0.28 13.27 -8.10
CA GLY A 184 -0.97 12.18 -7.44
C GLY A 184 -0.70 10.80 -8.03
N ASP A 185 -1.16 9.78 -7.30
CA ASP A 185 -1.10 8.36 -7.66
C ASP A 185 -2.39 7.67 -7.22
N GLY A 186 -2.80 6.62 -7.94
CA GLY A 186 -3.97 5.81 -7.60
C GLY A 186 -5.25 6.64 -7.45
N ALA A 187 -5.86 6.61 -6.26
CA ALA A 187 -7.09 7.34 -5.97
C ALA A 187 -6.92 8.88 -5.99
N GLY A 188 -5.69 9.38 -5.84
CA GLY A 188 -5.38 10.81 -5.85
C GLY A 188 -4.89 11.35 -7.19
N GLN A 189 -4.78 10.51 -8.22
CA GLN A 189 -4.28 10.91 -9.53
C GLN A 189 -5.01 12.14 -10.07
N GLY A 190 -4.26 13.16 -10.49
CA GLY A 190 -4.74 14.41 -11.07
C GLY A 190 -5.45 15.37 -10.10
N THR A 191 -5.61 15.00 -8.82
CA THR A 191 -6.42 15.78 -7.86
C THR A 191 -5.70 16.09 -6.56
N HIS A 192 -4.73 15.26 -6.17
CA HIS A 192 -3.97 15.37 -4.93
C HIS A 192 -2.48 15.28 -5.21
N LEU A 193 -1.68 15.81 -4.29
CA LEU A 193 -0.29 15.39 -4.11
C LEU A 193 -0.32 14.14 -3.23
N SER A 194 0.22 13.04 -3.74
CA SER A 194 0.31 11.77 -3.00
C SER A 194 1.70 11.62 -2.39
N LEU A 195 1.74 11.07 -1.17
CA LEU A 195 2.98 10.94 -0.40
C LEU A 195 3.07 9.55 0.24
N PHE A 196 4.21 8.90 0.02
CA PHE A 196 4.48 7.56 0.51
C PHE A 196 5.85 7.52 1.18
N MET A 197 6.05 6.55 2.07
CA MET A 197 7.37 6.18 2.57
C MET A 197 7.78 4.84 1.97
N ALA A 198 9.08 4.59 1.84
CA ALA A 198 9.62 3.27 1.59
C ALA A 198 10.71 2.98 2.62
N LEU A 199 10.76 1.73 3.09
CA LEU A 199 11.91 1.23 3.82
C LEU A 199 13.06 0.99 2.84
N ALA A 200 14.24 1.48 3.20
CA ALA A 200 15.47 1.27 2.48
C ALA A 200 16.33 0.24 3.22
N LYS A 201 17.06 -0.59 2.47
CA LYS A 201 17.97 -1.56 3.07
C LYS A 201 19.02 -0.85 3.92
N GLY A 202 19.04 -1.18 5.20
CA GLY A 202 19.99 -0.68 6.18
C GLY A 202 21.14 -1.67 6.44
N PRO A 203 22.31 -1.18 6.88
CA PRO A 203 23.41 -2.05 7.28
C PRO A 203 23.14 -2.81 8.59
N TYR A 204 22.14 -2.38 9.37
CA TYR A 204 21.78 -2.99 10.65
C TYR A 204 20.43 -3.73 10.60
N ASP A 205 19.88 -3.98 9.41
CA ASP A 205 18.56 -4.61 9.26
C ASP A 205 18.44 -5.96 9.97
N ASP A 206 19.54 -6.70 10.11
CA ASP A 206 19.57 -8.02 10.79
C ASP A 206 19.43 -7.91 12.33
N LEU A 207 19.65 -6.72 12.89
CA LEU A 207 19.54 -6.45 14.34
C LEU A 207 18.20 -5.80 14.71
N LEU A 208 17.46 -5.31 13.73
CA LEU A 208 16.22 -4.56 13.96
C LEU A 208 15.02 -5.50 14.05
N PRO A 209 13.99 -5.16 14.86
CA PRO A 209 12.78 -5.96 14.91
C PRO A 209 12.02 -5.90 13.57
N TRP A 210 11.35 -6.98 13.20
CA TRP A 210 10.53 -7.04 12.00
C TRP A 210 9.18 -7.71 12.27
N PRO A 211 8.08 -7.26 11.64
CA PRO A 211 8.00 -6.16 10.67
C PRO A 211 8.21 -4.77 11.30
N PHE A 212 8.39 -3.74 10.47
CA PHE A 212 8.44 -2.35 10.91
C PHE A 212 7.06 -1.92 11.43
N LEU A 213 6.98 -1.50 12.70
CA LEU A 213 5.71 -1.18 13.39
C LEU A 213 5.62 0.27 13.88
N CYS A 214 6.66 1.09 13.67
CA CYS A 214 6.68 2.46 14.15
C CYS A 214 5.61 3.30 13.45
N LYS A 215 4.83 4.08 14.22
CA LYS A 215 3.79 4.96 13.68
C LYS A 215 4.43 6.11 12.90
N VAL A 216 3.82 6.48 11.78
CA VAL A 216 4.42 7.43 10.83
C VAL A 216 3.46 8.58 10.61
N THR A 217 3.94 9.80 10.78
CA THR A 217 3.15 10.99 10.50
C THR A 217 3.79 11.82 9.40
N PHE A 218 3.02 12.08 8.34
CA PHE A 218 3.34 13.04 7.31
C PHE A 218 2.77 14.41 7.65
N TYR A 219 3.49 15.45 7.24
CA TYR A 219 3.11 16.85 7.41
C TYR A 219 3.40 17.63 6.14
N LEU A 220 2.46 18.49 5.75
CA LEU A 220 2.70 19.59 4.83
C LEU A 220 2.76 20.86 5.67
N LEU A 221 3.95 21.44 5.79
CA LEU A 221 4.20 22.56 6.68
C LEU A 221 3.81 23.88 6.03
N ASP A 222 3.20 24.77 6.81
CA ASP A 222 3.04 26.18 6.44
C ASP A 222 4.34 26.93 6.78
N PRO A 223 5.08 27.46 5.79
CA PRO A 223 6.34 28.17 6.03
C PRO A 223 6.18 29.45 6.86
N TRP A 224 4.98 30.05 6.88
CA TRP A 224 4.69 31.23 7.68
C TRP A 224 4.14 30.90 9.07
N ARG A 225 3.88 29.61 9.36
CA ARG A 225 3.29 29.13 10.62
C ARG A 225 1.99 29.85 11.00
N ARG A 226 1.25 30.34 10.01
CA ARG A 226 -0.05 31.02 10.19
C ARG A 226 -1.17 30.01 10.36
N ARG A 227 -0.94 28.78 9.90
CA ARG A 227 -1.92 27.70 9.92
C ARG A 227 -1.32 26.42 10.49
N PRO A 228 -2.17 25.54 11.07
CA PRO A 228 -1.75 24.18 11.38
C PRO A 228 -1.25 23.47 10.12
N ALA A 229 -0.21 22.66 10.26
CA ALA A 229 0.21 21.77 9.19
C ALA A 229 -0.92 20.80 8.83
N LEU A 230 -1.14 20.55 7.53
CA LEU A 230 -1.89 19.37 7.11
C LEU A 230 -1.09 18.16 7.58
N ARG A 231 -1.73 17.24 8.29
CA ARG A 231 -1.08 16.03 8.80
C ARG A 231 -1.90 14.80 8.50
N GLU A 232 -1.20 13.71 8.21
CA GLU A 232 -1.80 12.38 8.17
C GLU A 232 -0.89 11.38 8.86
N THR A 233 -1.47 10.55 9.70
CA THR A 233 -0.75 9.56 10.48
C THR A 233 -1.28 8.17 10.18
N PHE A 234 -0.37 7.21 10.00
CA PHE A 234 -0.72 5.80 9.85
C PHE A 234 0.16 4.91 10.72
N ALA A 235 -0.40 3.76 11.09
CA ALA A 235 0.34 2.65 11.66
C ALA A 235 0.62 1.62 10.55
N PRO A 236 1.86 1.11 10.44
CA PRO A 236 2.17 0.04 9.50
C PRO A 236 1.29 -1.20 9.71
N ASP A 237 0.89 -1.84 8.61
CA ASP A 237 0.18 -3.12 8.63
C ASP A 237 1.20 -4.27 8.71
N PRO A 238 1.25 -5.07 9.79
CA PRO A 238 2.22 -6.16 9.94
C PRO A 238 2.15 -7.22 8.83
N CYS A 239 1.01 -7.34 8.16
CA CYS A 239 0.79 -8.31 7.08
C CYS A 239 1.26 -7.79 5.71
N SER A 240 1.53 -6.49 5.58
CA SER A 240 1.97 -5.89 4.32
C SER A 240 3.45 -6.17 4.05
N THR A 241 3.76 -6.51 2.80
CA THR A 241 5.14 -6.74 2.34
C THR A 241 5.97 -5.46 2.36
N SER A 242 5.35 -4.28 2.32
CA SER A 242 6.02 -2.98 2.40
C SER A 242 6.80 -2.77 3.69
N PHE A 243 6.38 -3.42 4.78
CA PHE A 243 6.93 -3.23 6.13
C PHE A 243 7.77 -4.42 6.61
N GLN A 244 8.02 -5.41 5.75
CA GLN A 244 8.90 -6.54 6.06
C GLN A 244 10.37 -6.14 5.92
N GLN A 245 11.28 -6.98 6.42
CA GLN A 245 12.72 -6.79 6.26
C GLN A 245 13.10 -6.63 4.77
N PRO A 246 13.81 -5.55 4.38
CA PRO A 246 14.20 -5.31 2.99
C PRO A 246 15.10 -6.41 2.40
N ARG A 247 14.61 -7.04 1.33
CA ARG A 247 15.39 -7.96 0.50
C ARG A 247 16.12 -7.25 -0.64
N GLY A 248 15.51 -6.19 -1.18
CA GLY A 248 16.10 -5.30 -2.19
C GLY A 248 16.53 -3.96 -1.61
N GLN A 249 16.92 -3.01 -2.47
CA GLN A 249 17.33 -1.67 -2.03
C GLN A 249 16.19 -0.89 -1.35
N LEU A 250 14.97 -1.02 -1.87
CA LEU A 250 13.77 -0.37 -1.35
C LEU A 250 12.62 -1.37 -1.35
N ASN A 251 11.80 -1.33 -0.30
CA ASN A 251 10.50 -1.98 -0.30
C ASN A 251 9.49 -1.21 -1.16
N VAL A 252 8.33 -1.83 -1.42
CA VAL A 252 7.18 -1.14 -2.01
C VAL A 252 6.76 -0.01 -1.08
N ALA A 253 6.61 1.20 -1.64
CA ALA A 253 6.25 2.37 -0.85
C ALA A 253 4.80 2.25 -0.32
N SER A 254 4.54 2.82 0.86
CA SER A 254 3.22 2.85 1.49
C SER A 254 2.99 4.18 2.19
N GLY A 255 1.75 4.66 2.17
CA GLY A 255 1.41 6.01 2.61
C GLY A 255 0.04 6.42 2.09
N SER A 256 -0.10 7.69 1.72
CA SER A 256 -1.39 8.30 1.42
C SER A 256 -1.51 8.81 -0.02
N PRO A 257 -2.34 8.14 -0.84
CA PRO A 257 -2.73 8.64 -2.16
C PRO A 257 -3.43 10.00 -2.11
N LEU A 258 -4.14 10.32 -1.03
CA LEU A 258 -4.98 11.53 -0.91
C LEU A 258 -4.38 12.58 0.04
N PHE A 259 -3.06 12.56 0.24
CA PHE A 259 -2.39 13.34 1.28
C PHE A 259 -2.73 14.84 1.25
N ALA A 260 -2.55 15.53 0.12
CA ALA A 260 -2.85 16.97 0.05
C ALA A 260 -3.64 17.31 -1.23
N PRO A 261 -4.90 17.79 -1.12
CA PRO A 261 -5.66 18.22 -2.29
C PRO A 261 -4.96 19.37 -3.01
N HIS A 262 -4.90 19.33 -4.34
CA HIS A 262 -4.26 20.40 -5.13
C HIS A 262 -4.87 21.78 -4.84
N GLY A 263 -6.20 21.84 -4.64
CA GLY A 263 -6.89 23.08 -4.28
C GLY A 263 -6.44 23.70 -2.95
N GLN A 264 -5.79 22.93 -2.07
CA GLN A 264 -5.27 23.43 -0.81
C GLN A 264 -3.76 23.73 -0.85
N LEU A 265 -3.00 23.22 -1.83
CA LEU A 265 -1.54 23.35 -1.88
C LEU A 265 -1.07 24.81 -1.92
N GLN A 266 -1.84 25.70 -2.55
CA GLN A 266 -1.52 27.14 -2.60
C GLN A 266 -1.39 27.77 -1.22
N ASN A 267 -2.07 27.23 -0.20
CA ASN A 267 -1.97 27.72 1.16
C ASN A 267 -0.64 27.37 1.85
N TYR A 268 0.12 26.43 1.30
CA TYR A 268 1.38 25.92 1.85
C TYR A 268 2.58 26.21 0.93
N LEU A 269 2.32 26.74 -0.28
CA LEU A 269 3.34 27.07 -1.26
C LEU A 269 3.93 28.45 -0.98
N LYS A 270 5.25 28.52 -0.84
CA LYS A 270 5.99 29.77 -0.68
C LYS A 270 7.12 29.83 -1.69
N ASP A 271 7.16 30.87 -2.52
CA ASP A 271 8.24 31.07 -3.52
C ASP A 271 8.48 29.79 -4.36
N ASP A 272 7.38 29.23 -4.88
CA ASP A 272 7.33 27.95 -5.61
C ASP A 272 7.98 26.77 -4.86
N THR A 273 7.96 26.80 -3.52
CA THR A 273 8.59 25.81 -2.64
C THR A 273 7.58 25.24 -1.64
N LEU A 274 7.55 23.90 -1.52
CA LEU A 274 6.82 23.18 -0.48
C LEU A 274 7.80 22.58 0.55
N TYR A 275 7.31 22.40 1.79
CA TYR A 275 8.06 21.74 2.86
C TYR A 275 7.24 20.56 3.38
N VAL A 276 7.70 19.35 3.05
CA VAL A 276 7.11 18.10 3.53
C VAL A 276 7.94 17.62 4.71
N LYS A 277 7.29 17.23 5.80
CA LYS A 277 7.96 16.62 6.95
C LYS A 277 7.39 15.23 7.21
N VAL A 278 8.25 14.29 7.58
CA VAL A 278 7.85 13.00 8.14
C VAL A 278 8.47 12.84 9.52
N VAL A 279 7.71 12.23 10.43
CA VAL A 279 8.18 11.81 11.75
C VAL A 279 7.81 10.35 11.92
N VAL A 280 8.80 9.53 12.28
CA VAL A 280 8.65 8.16 12.72
C VAL A 280 8.65 8.16 14.24
N ASP A 281 7.60 7.63 14.85
CA ASP A 281 7.47 7.51 16.29
C ASP A 281 8.32 6.34 16.78
N THR A 282 9.47 6.65 17.38
CA THR A 282 10.44 5.68 17.89
C THR A 282 10.26 5.36 19.37
N SER A 283 9.26 5.93 20.05
CA SER A 283 9.11 5.78 21.50
C SER A 283 8.85 4.34 21.97
N GLY A 284 8.52 3.43 21.05
CA GLY A 284 8.33 2.00 21.31
C GLY A 284 9.44 1.09 20.77
N MET A 285 10.55 1.64 20.25
CA MET A 285 11.73 0.84 19.91
C MET A 285 12.69 0.81 21.10
N GLU A 286 12.97 -0.37 21.63
CA GLU A 286 14.19 -0.60 22.40
C GLU A 286 15.35 -0.70 21.39
N VAL A 287 16.34 0.18 21.51
CA VAL A 287 17.58 0.18 20.72
C VAL A 287 18.73 -0.19 21.65
#